data_AF-A0A645HE23-F1
#
_entry.id   AF-A0A645HE23-F1
#
_cell.length_a   1.000
_cell.length_b   1.000
_cell.length_c   1.000
_cell.angle_alpha   90.00
_cell.angle_beta   90.00
_cell.angle_gamma   90.00
#
_symmetry.space_group_name_H-M   'P 1'
#
loop_
_entity.id
_entity.type
_entity.pdbx_description
1 polymer ?
#
loop_
_entity_poly.entity_id
_entity_poly.type
_entity_poly.pdbx_seq_one_letter_code
_entity_poly.pdbx_strand_id
1 'polypeptide(L)'
;MELQSEISLKRQNFFVGKELTVLIENIDMEDNMAWGRSYRDAPEVDGLVGVINGSHLAKGSFVNVKITDAQEYDLLGLEIKE
;
A
#
# COMPACT_ATOMS: atom_id res chain seq x y z
N MET A 1 1.95 -23.18 4.23
CA MET A 1 1.92 -21.69 4.28
C MET A 1 0.50 -21.14 4.43
N GLU A 2 -0.54 -21.89 4.06
CA GLU A 2 -1.96 -21.51 4.18
C GLU A 2 -2.37 -20.93 5.54
N LEU A 3 -2.09 -21.62 6.65
CA LEU A 3 -2.41 -21.11 7.99
C LEU A 3 -1.76 -19.75 8.30
N GLN A 4 -0.52 -19.55 7.85
CA GLN A 4 0.16 -18.26 8.05
C GLN A 4 -0.54 -17.20 7.22
N SER A 5 -0.82 -17.50 5.94
CA SER A 5 -1.44 -16.56 4.99
C SER A 5 -2.75 -15.98 5.54
N GLU A 6 -3.58 -16.82 6.16
CA GLU A 6 -4.80 -16.37 6.85
C GLU A 6 -4.52 -15.43 8.03
N ILE A 7 -3.46 -15.69 8.81
CA ILE A 7 -3.05 -14.82 9.91
C ILE A 7 -2.54 -13.48 9.37
N SER A 8 -1.76 -13.50 8.29
CA SER A 8 -1.28 -12.28 7.63
C SER A 8 -2.44 -11.44 7.12
N LEU A 9 -3.39 -12.05 6.39
CA LEU A 9 -4.58 -11.36 5.92
C LEU A 9 -5.39 -10.74 7.07
N LYS A 10 -5.59 -11.47 8.17
CA LYS A 10 -6.25 -10.93 9.37
C LYS A 10 -5.50 -9.72 9.94
N ARG A 11 -4.16 -9.74 9.92
CA ARG A 11 -3.34 -8.61 10.36
C ARG A 11 -3.45 -7.41 9.42
N GLN A 12 -3.40 -7.64 8.11
CA GLN A 12 -3.52 -6.60 7.10
C GLN A 12 -4.89 -5.90 7.18
N ASN A 13 -5.95 -6.66 7.43
CA ASN A 13 -7.31 -6.13 7.63
C ASN A 13 -7.42 -5.12 8.79
N PHE A 14 -6.55 -5.14 9.81
CA PHE A 14 -6.53 -4.11 10.86
C PHE A 14 -6.12 -2.72 10.36
N PHE A 15 -5.63 -2.62 9.12
CA PHE A 15 -5.23 -1.36 8.51
C PHE A 15 -6.31 -0.77 7.60
N VAL A 16 -7.31 -1.55 7.18
CA VAL A 16 -8.46 -1.00 6.44
C VAL A 16 -9.13 0.10 7.26
N GLY A 17 -9.32 1.26 6.63
CA GLY A 17 -9.82 2.48 7.26
C GLY A 17 -8.78 3.32 8.00
N LYS A 18 -7.52 2.86 8.11
CA LYS A 18 -6.42 3.65 8.67
C LYS A 18 -5.69 4.44 7.59
N GLU A 19 -4.93 5.42 8.05
CA GLU A 19 -4.14 6.31 7.22
C GLU A 19 -2.68 5.97 7.43
N LEU A 20 -1.98 5.73 6.32
CA LEU A 20 -0.57 5.41 6.31
C LEU A 20 0.16 6.40 5.42
N THR A 21 1.29 6.90 5.91
CA THR A 21 2.26 7.60 5.09
C THR A 21 3.06 6.57 4.31
N VAL A 22 3.06 6.70 2.98
CA VAL A 22 3.64 5.76 2.03
C VAL A 22 4.73 6.46 1.22
N LEU A 23 5.92 5.86 1.17
CA LEU A 23 7.00 6.28 0.28
C LEU A 23 6.77 5.67 -1.10
N ILE A 24 6.55 6.51 -2.12
CA ILE A 24 6.30 6.05 -3.49
C ILE A 24 7.62 5.61 -4.15
N GLU A 25 7.66 4.39 -4.66
CA GLU A 25 8.87 3.78 -5.24
C GLU A 25 8.70 3.38 -6.70
N ASN A 26 7.48 3.13 -7.15
CA ASN A 26 7.16 2.78 -8.53
C ASN A 26 5.82 3.42 -8.96
N ILE A 27 5.73 3.76 -10.25
CA ILE A 27 4.53 4.29 -10.89
C ILE A 27 4.15 3.33 -12.02
N ASP A 28 2.93 2.81 -11.96
CA ASP A 28 2.34 2.00 -13.01
C ASP A 28 1.36 2.85 -13.83
N MET A 29 1.78 3.19 -15.04
CA MET A 29 0.98 4.02 -15.95
C MET A 29 -0.13 3.22 -16.64
N GLU A 30 0.01 1.90 -16.76
CA GLU A 30 -0.96 1.05 -17.46
C GLU A 30 -2.20 0.84 -16.58
N ASP A 31 -1.96 0.51 -15.30
CA ASP A 31 -3.04 0.27 -14.32
C ASP A 31 -3.48 1.55 -13.59
N ASN A 32 -2.89 2.70 -13.91
CA ASN A 32 -3.12 3.98 -13.25
C ASN A 32 -2.87 3.89 -11.73
N MET A 33 -1.76 3.27 -11.31
CA MET A 33 -1.41 3.03 -9.92
C MET A 33 -0.04 3.59 -9.54
N ALA A 34 0.18 3.76 -8.24
CA ALA A 34 1.51 3.91 -7.68
C ALA A 34 1.74 2.84 -6.62
N TRP A 35 2.99 2.41 -6.48
CA TRP A 35 3.39 1.40 -5.51
C TRP A 35 4.49 1.96 -4.61
N GLY A 36 4.37 1.67 -3.32
CA GLY A 36 5.29 2.17 -2.32
C GLY A 36 5.28 1.34 -1.05
N ARG A 37 6.00 1.82 -0.05
CA ARG A 37 6.13 1.15 1.24
C ARG A 37 5.70 2.06 2.37
N SER A 38 5.08 1.50 3.40
CA SER A 38 4.84 2.22 4.64
C SER A 38 6.00 2.01 5.61
N TYR A 39 5.97 2.68 6.76
CA TYR A 39 6.99 2.54 7.80
C TYR A 39 7.18 1.11 8.34
N ARG A 40 6.24 0.19 8.06
CA ARG A 40 6.30 -1.20 8.54
C ARG A 40 6.99 -2.16 7.57
N ASP A 41 7.19 -1.75 6.32
CA ASP A 41 7.56 -2.64 5.22
C ASP A 41 9.04 -2.46 4.86
N ALA A 42 9.84 -3.50 5.08
CA ALA A 42 11.24 -3.57 4.66
C ALA A 42 11.34 -3.62 3.13
N PRO A 43 12.40 -3.04 2.53
CA PRO A 43 12.58 -3.08 1.09
C PRO A 43 12.78 -4.54 0.61
N GLU A 44 12.24 -4.85 -0.58
CA GLU A 44 12.40 -6.12 -1.31
C GLU A 44 11.82 -7.39 -0.66
N VAL A 45 11.51 -7.36 0.64
CA VAL A 45 11.11 -8.55 1.42
C VAL A 45 9.64 -8.49 1.83
N ASP A 46 9.17 -7.33 2.30
CA ASP A 46 7.78 -7.15 2.72
C ASP A 46 6.89 -6.69 1.56
N GLY A 47 5.58 -6.69 1.80
CA GLY A 47 4.58 -6.25 0.82
C GLY A 47 4.60 -4.74 0.55
N LEU A 48 3.76 -4.34 -0.39
CA LEU A 48 3.65 -2.97 -0.86
C LEU A 48 2.27 -2.38 -0.53
N VAL A 49 2.22 -1.06 -0.57
CA VAL A 49 0.98 -0.29 -0.58
C VAL A 49 0.73 0.21 -2.00
N GLY A 50 -0.34 -0.28 -2.61
CA GLY A 50 -0.85 0.18 -3.90
C GLY A 50 -1.78 1.38 -3.71
N VAL A 51 -1.44 2.49 -4.35
CA VAL A 51 -2.27 3.70 -4.41
C VAL A 51 -3.05 3.71 -5.70
N ILE A 52 -4.37 3.55 -5.58
CA ILE A 52 -5.31 3.51 -6.70
C ILE A 52 -5.44 4.92 -7.29
N ASN A 53 -5.49 5.01 -8.63
CA ASN A 53 -5.45 6.27 -9.36
C ASN A 53 -4.22 7.13 -9.01
N GLY A 54 -3.09 6.47 -8.73
CA GLY A 54 -1.87 7.09 -8.21
C GLY A 54 -0.82 7.44 -9.27
N SER A 55 -1.10 7.26 -10.56
CA SER A 55 -0.05 7.44 -11.61
C SER A 55 0.49 8.86 -11.71
N HIS A 56 -0.23 9.86 -11.18
CA HIS A 56 0.21 11.26 -11.09
C HIS A 56 1.22 11.51 -9.97
N LEU A 57 1.46 10.55 -9.08
CA LEU A 57 2.38 10.68 -7.97
C LEU A 57 3.83 10.65 -8.43
N ALA A 58 4.71 11.19 -7.58
CA ALA A 58 6.14 11.26 -7.87
C ALA A 58 6.90 10.19 -7.07
N LYS A 59 7.76 9.42 -7.76
CA LYS A 59 8.71 8.53 -7.08
C LYS A 59 9.60 9.32 -6.11
N GLY A 60 9.77 8.78 -4.90
CA GLY A 60 10.51 9.39 -3.80
C GLY A 60 9.69 10.34 -2.92
N SER A 61 8.42 10.60 -3.25
CA SER A 61 7.54 11.39 -2.38
C SER A 61 6.92 10.53 -1.28
N PHE A 62 6.60 11.18 -0.16
CA PHE A 62 5.72 10.62 0.85
C PHE A 62 4.29 11.10 0.61
N VAL A 63 3.34 10.16 0.63
CA VAL A 63 1.92 10.43 0.37
C VAL A 63 1.09 9.81 1.48
N ASN A 64 0.06 10.52 1.95
CA ASN A 64 -0.89 9.96 2.92
C ASN A 64 -1.98 9.18 2.17
N VAL A 65 -2.14 7.92 2.53
CA VAL A 65 -3.03 6.98 1.86
C VAL A 65 -4.04 6.44 2.87
N LYS A 66 -5.33 6.55 2.54
CA LYS A 66 -6.40 5.87 3.27
C LYS A 66 -6.51 4.45 2.74
N ILE A 67 -6.23 3.47 3.59
CA ILE A 67 -6.31 2.06 3.20
C ILE A 67 -7.78 1.67 3.07
N THR A 68 -8.14 1.13 1.91
CA THR A 68 -9.51 0.72 1.58
C THR A 68 -9.65 -0.79 1.45
N ASP A 69 -8.56 -1.49 1.16
CA ASP A 69 -8.56 -2.94 1.02
C ASP A 69 -7.21 -3.55 1.45
N ALA A 70 -7.24 -4.85 1.74
CA ALA A 70 -6.10 -5.61 2.25
C ALA A 70 -6.03 -6.98 1.59
N GLN A 71 -4.86 -7.30 1.05
CA GLN A 71 -4.50 -8.64 0.59
C GLN A 71 -3.62 -9.32 1.63
N GLU A 72 -3.18 -10.55 1.38
CA GLU A 72 -2.43 -11.34 2.37
C GLU A 72 -1.15 -10.63 2.82
N TYR A 73 -0.47 -9.94 1.91
CA TYR A 73 0.78 -9.23 2.17
C TYR A 73 0.77 -7.76 1.75
N ASP A 74 -0.13 -7.38 0.84
CA ASP A 74 -0.21 -6.02 0.31
C ASP A 74 -1.42 -5.25 0.87
N LEU A 75 -1.35 -3.92 0.79
CA LEU A 75 -2.47 -3.04 1.10
C LEU A 75 -2.83 -2.22 -0.13
N LEU A 76 -4.10 -1.86 -0.25
CA LEU A 76 -4.59 -0.99 -1.30
C LEU A 76 -5.32 0.21 -0.69
N GLY A 77 -5.16 1.38 -1.29
CA GLY A 77 -5.78 2.58 -0.77
C GLY A 77 -5.84 3.74 -1.75
N LEU A 78 -6.44 4.83 -1.29
CA LEU A 78 -6.60 6.07 -2.03
C LEU A 78 -5.77 7.18 -1.38
N GLU A 79 -5.15 8.01 -2.22
CA GLU A 79 -4.51 9.25 -1.79
C GLU A 79 -5.53 10.14 -1.05
N ILE A 80 -5.12 10.70 0.08
CA ILE A 80 -5.86 11.72 0.81
C ILE A 80 -5.40 13.08 0.27
N LYS A 81 -6.32 13.79 -0.40
CA LYS A 81 -6.11 15.17 -0.84
C LYS A 81 -6.58 16.10 0.29
N GLU A 82 -5.71 17.00 0.73
CA GLU A 82 -6.06 18.08 1.65
C GLU A 82 -7.09 19.04 1.05
#